data_AF-A0A2E0XDL0-F1
#
_entry.id   AF-A0A2E0XDL0-F1
#
_cell.length_a   1.000
_cell.length_b   1.000
_cell.length_c   1.000
_cell.angle_alpha   90.00
_cell.angle_beta   90.00
_cell.angle_gamma   90.00
#
_symmetry.space_group_name_H-M   'P 1'
#
loop_
_entity.id
_entity.type
_entity.pdbx_description
1 polymer ?
#
loop_
_entity_poly.entity_id
_entity_poly.type
_entity_poly.pdbx_seq_one_letter_code
_entity_poly.pdbx_strand_id
1 'polypeptide(L)'
;MQLQKQRLIIINLLLLLLATISSFADGLIIPPPEFPRLSVKYHHVDVTVDNQVATTNVDQVFVNESPFQMEGTISFRCPMTYLFLNSRCTSRVSD
;
A
#
# COMPACT_ATOMS: atom_id res chain seq x y z
N MET A 1 -38.66 -27.96 -14.37
CA MET A 1 -38.89 -26.72 -13.58
C MET A 1 -37.79 -26.43 -12.54
N GLN A 2 -37.20 -27.44 -11.87
CA GLN A 2 -36.16 -27.23 -10.84
C GLN A 2 -34.80 -26.74 -11.38
N LEU A 3 -34.37 -27.23 -12.55
CA LEU A 3 -33.08 -26.86 -13.17
C LEU A 3 -33.02 -25.37 -13.61
N GLN A 4 -34.17 -24.79 -13.99
CA GLN A 4 -34.28 -23.38 -14.39
C GLN A 4 -34.22 -22.44 -13.19
N LYS A 5 -34.84 -22.82 -12.05
CA LYS A 5 -34.75 -22.09 -10.78
C LYS A 5 -33.32 -22.07 -10.24
N GLN A 6 -32.60 -23.19 -10.29
CA GLN A 6 -31.21 -23.27 -9.85
C GLN A 6 -30.29 -22.37 -10.68
N ARG A 7 -30.47 -22.32 -12.00
CA ARG A 7 -29.74 -21.40 -12.88
C ARG A 7 -30.02 -19.93 -12.53
N LEU A 8 -31.29 -19.59 -12.26
CA LEU A 8 -31.68 -18.23 -11.90
C LEU A 8 -31.07 -17.78 -10.55
N ILE A 9 -30.99 -18.70 -9.59
CA ILE A 9 -30.37 -18.45 -8.28
C ILE A 9 -28.87 -18.26 -8.42
N ILE A 10 -28.19 -19.11 -9.21
CA ILE A 10 -26.75 -19.01 -9.44
C ILE A 10 -26.41 -17.69 -10.14
N ILE A 11 -27.20 -17.28 -11.13
CA ILE A 11 -26.99 -16.01 -11.84
C ILE A 11 -27.18 -14.82 -10.89
N ASN A 12 -28.24 -14.81 -10.07
CA ASN A 12 -28.45 -13.73 -9.10
C ASN A 12 -27.35 -13.68 -8.03
N LEU A 13 -26.88 -14.85 -7.56
CA LEU A 13 -25.79 -14.93 -6.60
C LEU A 13 -24.48 -14.40 -7.21
N LEU A 14 -24.21 -14.74 -8.46
CA LEU A 14 -23.04 -14.25 -9.19
C LEU A 14 -23.11 -12.73 -9.39
N LEU A 15 -24.28 -12.19 -9.76
CA LEU A 15 -24.47 -10.74 -9.87
C LEU A 15 -24.26 -10.01 -8.53
N LEU A 16 -24.72 -10.58 -7.41
CA LEU A 16 -24.51 -9.99 -6.08
C LEU A 16 -23.02 -9.94 -5.70
N LEU A 17 -22.23 -10.98 -6.05
CA LEU A 17 -20.80 -11.01 -5.77
C LEU A 17 -20.01 -9.98 -6.61
N LEU A 18 -20.43 -9.69 -7.84
CA LEU A 18 -19.77 -8.66 -8.65
C LEU A 18 -20.08 -7.22 -8.20
N ALA A 19 -21.11 -7.01 -7.38
CA ALA A 19 -21.52 -5.67 -6.94
C ALA A 19 -20.71 -5.13 -5.75
N THR A 20 -19.88 -5.95 -5.10
CA THR A 20 -19.14 -5.57 -3.87
C THR A 20 -17.72 -5.07 -4.12
N ILE A 21 -17.27 -4.95 -5.38
CA ILE A 21 -15.86 -4.67 -5.73
C ILE A 21 -15.49 -3.17 -5.62
N SER A 22 -16.39 -2.28 -5.19
CA SER A 22 -16.12 -0.84 -5.09
C SER A 22 -15.94 -0.40 -3.64
N SER A 23 -14.73 -0.56 -3.11
CA SER A 23 -14.26 0.07 -1.87
C SER A 23 -12.93 0.78 -2.14
N PHE A 24 -12.98 1.93 -2.81
CA PHE A 24 -11.86 2.88 -2.86
C PHE A 24 -11.98 3.82 -1.65
N ALA A 25 -11.42 3.40 -0.52
CA ALA A 25 -11.21 4.28 0.62
C ALA A 25 -9.76 4.77 0.58
N ASP A 26 -9.52 5.92 -0.06
CA ASP A 26 -8.25 6.65 0.09
C ASP A 26 -8.52 7.92 0.91
N GLY A 27 -8.51 7.75 2.23
CA GLY A 27 -8.64 8.86 3.17
C GLY A 27 -7.26 9.36 3.57
N LEU A 28 -6.77 10.41 2.89
CA LEU A 28 -5.54 11.11 3.26
C LEU A 28 -5.86 12.48 3.87
N ILE A 29 -6.02 12.53 5.20
CA ILE A 29 -6.05 13.80 5.94
C ILE A 29 -4.60 14.23 6.16
N ILE A 30 -4.13 15.24 5.41
CA ILE A 30 -2.83 15.88 5.64
C ILE A 30 -3.06 17.15 6.46
N PRO A 31 -2.77 17.16 7.77
CA PRO A 31 -2.77 18.39 8.55
C PRO A 31 -1.64 19.32 8.07
N PRO A 32 -1.81 20.65 8.15
CA PRO A 32 -0.73 21.58 7.82
C PRO A 32 0.47 21.34 8.76
N PRO A 33 1.71 21.34 8.25
CA PRO A 33 2.87 21.13 9.10
C PRO A 33 3.18 22.40 9.91
N GLU A 34 3.17 22.29 11.24
CA GLU A 34 3.58 23.36 12.18
C GLU A 34 5.10 23.58 12.24
N PHE A 35 5.90 22.68 11.64
CA PHE A 35 7.37 22.69 11.65
C PHE A 35 7.93 22.32 10.27
N PRO A 36 9.14 22.78 9.91
CA PRO A 36 9.82 22.33 8.71
C PRO A 36 10.02 20.81 8.77
N ARG A 37 9.58 20.10 7.73
CA ARG A 37 9.69 18.66 7.60
C ARG A 37 10.69 18.31 6.52
N LEU A 38 11.24 17.11 6.60
CA LEU A 38 11.99 16.53 5.50
C LEU A 38 11.05 16.37 4.29
N SER A 39 11.38 17.06 3.19
CA SER A 39 10.63 16.98 1.95
C SER A 39 10.90 15.64 1.26
N VAL A 40 9.86 14.95 0.79
CA VAL A 40 10.04 13.71 0.03
C VAL A 40 10.31 14.08 -1.43
N LYS A 41 11.52 13.81 -1.93
CA LYS A 41 11.87 14.06 -3.34
C LYS A 41 11.21 13.04 -4.26
N TYR A 42 11.23 11.77 -3.86
CA TYR A 42 10.47 10.71 -4.49
C TYR A 42 10.26 9.55 -3.51
N HIS A 43 9.19 8.80 -3.77
CA HIS A 43 8.83 7.59 -3.06
C HIS A 43 8.31 6.59 -4.10
N HIS A 44 9.16 5.64 -4.47
CA HIS A 44 8.86 4.60 -5.43
C HIS A 44 8.73 3.27 -4.73
N VAL A 45 7.70 2.51 -5.09
CA VAL A 45 7.40 1.21 -4.50
C VAL A 45 7.20 0.21 -5.62
N ASP A 46 8.07 -0.78 -5.67
CA ASP A 46 7.98 -1.90 -6.59
C ASP A 46 7.60 -3.16 -5.84
N VAL A 47 6.51 -3.79 -6.27
CA VAL A 47 6.06 -5.07 -5.70
C VAL A 47 6.15 -6.13 -6.78
N THR A 48 6.99 -7.13 -6.56
CA THR A 48 7.10 -8.31 -7.42
C THR A 48 6.55 -9.52 -6.68
N VAL A 49 5.59 -10.22 -7.28
CA VAL A 49 5.07 -11.48 -6.74
C VAL A 49 5.60 -12.62 -7.60
N ASP A 50 6.46 -13.46 -7.03
CA ASP A 50 6.99 -14.66 -7.68
C ASP A 50 6.83 -15.86 -6.76
N ASN A 51 6.39 -17.00 -7.30
CA ASN A 51 6.13 -18.23 -6.55
C ASN A 51 5.36 -18.02 -5.21
N GLN A 52 4.34 -17.15 -5.21
CA GLN A 52 3.52 -16.80 -4.03
C GLN A 52 4.28 -16.03 -2.93
N VAL A 53 5.46 -15.49 -3.23
CA VAL A 53 6.23 -14.59 -2.36
C VAL A 53 6.14 -13.17 -2.92
N ALA A 54 5.62 -12.25 -2.11
CA ALA A 54 5.60 -10.83 -2.43
C ALA A 54 6.89 -10.17 -1.92
N THR A 55 7.70 -9.65 -2.84
CA THR A 55 8.86 -8.82 -2.53
C THR A 55 8.51 -7.36 -2.81
N THR A 56 8.60 -6.53 -1.77
CA THR A 56 8.37 -5.08 -1.87
C THR A 56 9.69 -4.35 -1.74
N ASN A 57 10.13 -3.69 -2.81
CA ASN A 57 11.25 -2.77 -2.80
C ASN A 57 10.71 -1.34 -2.64
N VAL A 58 11.28 -0.58 -1.70
CA VAL A 58 10.87 0.79 -1.45
C VAL A 58 12.08 1.69 -1.55
N ASP A 59 12.07 2.56 -2.56
CA ASP A 59 13.08 3.57 -2.80
C ASP A 59 12.52 4.94 -2.44
N GLN A 60 13.05 5.54 -1.37
CA GLN A 60 12.61 6.84 -0.89
C GLN A 60 13.80 7.75 -0.62
N VAL A 61 13.69 9.00 -1.07
CA VAL A 61 14.67 10.05 -0.79
C VAL A 61 14.00 11.21 -0.08
N PHE A 62 14.63 11.63 1.01
CA PHE A 62 14.27 12.80 1.79
C PHE A 62 15.29 13.91 1.55
N VAL A 63 14.81 15.14 1.40
CA VAL A 63 15.63 16.34 1.25
C VAL A 63 15.43 17.21 2.47
N ASN A 64 16.55 17.57 3.11
CA ASN A 64 16.57 18.57 4.15
C ASN A 64 16.80 19.95 3.49
N GLU A 65 15.74 20.75 3.39
CA GLU A 65 15.81 22.13 2.88
C GLU A 65 16.14 23.14 4.00
N SER A 66 16.25 22.67 5.24
CA SER A 66 16.55 23.51 6.39
C SER A 66 18.06 23.73 6.55
N PRO A 67 18.49 24.92 7.02
CA PRO A 67 19.90 25.17 7.35
C PRO A 67 20.39 24.42 8.60
N PHE A 68 19.53 23.67 9.30
CA PHE A 68 19.87 22.89 10.48
C PHE A 68 19.55 21.40 10.31
N GLN A 69 20.21 20.57 11.12
CA GLN A 69 19.99 19.12 11.12
C GLN A 69 18.57 18.79 11.58
N MET A 70 17.87 17.96 10.81
CA MET A 70 16.50 17.55 11.09
C MET A 70 16.43 16.06 11.40
N GLU A 71 15.65 15.71 12.42
CA GLU A 71 15.31 14.34 12.75
C GLU A 71 13.93 14.01 12.15
N GLY A 72 13.78 12.78 11.65
CA GLY A 72 12.52 12.32 11.06
C GLY A 72 12.24 10.88 11.40
N THR A 73 10.99 10.58 11.74
CA THR A 73 10.51 9.21 11.98
C THR A 73 9.95 8.64 10.69
N ILE A 74 10.51 7.53 10.22
CA ILE A 74 10.02 6.81 9.04
C ILE A 74 9.00 5.75 9.51
N SER A 75 7.76 5.86 9.04
CA SER A 75 6.69 4.89 9.33
C SER A 75 6.29 4.14 8.08
N PHE A 76 6.64 2.85 8.02
CA PHE A 76 6.20 1.95 6.97
C PHE A 76 4.97 1.15 7.43
N ARG A 77 3.91 1.19 6.62
CA ARG A 77 2.75 0.30 6.80
C ARG A 77 2.99 -0.98 6.01
N CYS A 78 3.22 -2.09 6.72
CA CYS A 78 3.25 -3.42 6.10
C CYS A 78 1.80 -3.95 5.95
N PRO A 79 1.39 -4.43 4.78
CA PRO A 79 0.08 -5.07 4.63
C PRO A 79 0.01 -6.36 5.45
N MET A 80 -1.12 -6.58 6.14
CA MET A 80 -1.37 -7.74 7.01
C MET A 80 -1.79 -9.00 6.24
N THR A 81 -1.59 -9.05 4.93
CA THR A 81 -2.26 -10.03 4.06
C THR A 81 -1.24 -10.72 3.14
N TYR A 82 -0.85 -11.91 3.62
CA TYR A 82 -0.10 -13.01 3.02
C TYR A 82 1.44 -13.00 3.06
N LEU A 83 1.93 -13.99 3.82
CA LEU A 83 3.25 -14.64 3.84
C LEU A 83 4.49 -13.75 4.04
N PHE A 84 4.90 -13.63 5.30
CA PHE A 84 6.27 -13.26 5.65
C PHE A 84 7.23 -14.39 5.26
N LEU A 85 7.95 -14.22 4.15
CA LEU A 85 9.17 -14.97 3.87
C LEU A 85 10.29 -13.94 3.66
N ASN A 86 11.08 -13.71 4.71
CA ASN A 86 12.32 -12.93 4.71
C ASN A 86 12.23 -11.46 4.25
N SER A 87 11.53 -10.61 4.99
CA SER A 87 11.70 -9.16 4.87
C SER A 87 13.03 -8.73 5.49
N ARG A 88 14.04 -8.45 4.65
CA ARG A 88 15.29 -7.78 5.06
C ARG A 88 15.23 -6.32 4.61
N CYS A 89 14.95 -5.41 5.54
CA CYS A 89 14.95 -3.97 5.26
C CYS A 89 16.37 -3.43 5.36
N THR A 90 16.90 -2.88 4.26
CA THR A 90 18.20 -2.18 4.26
C THR A 90 17.97 -0.71 3.91
N SER A 91 18.12 0.20 4.88
CA SER A 91 18.15 1.64 4.60
C SER A 91 19.57 2.07 4.27
N ARG A 92 19.74 2.82 3.19
CA ARG A 92 21.01 3.46 2.84
C ARG A 92 20.77 4.98 2.87
N VAL A 93 21.48 5.67 3.75
CA VAL A 93 21.47 7.15 3.79
C VAL A 93 22.30 7.62 2.61
N SER A 94 21.69 8.41 1.72
CA SER A 94 22.42 9.05 0.63
C SER A 94 22.89 10.41 1.14
N ASP A 95 24.20 10.60 1.20
CA ASP A 95 24.85 11.88 1.56
C ASP A 95 24.56 12.99 0.53
#